data_AF-A0A2H9P5M4-F1
#
_entry.id   AF-A0A2H9P5M4-F1
#
_cell.length_a   1.000
_cell.length_b   1.000
_cell.length_c   1.000
_cell.angle_alpha   90.00
_cell.angle_beta   90.00
_cell.angle_gamma   90.00
#
_symmetry.space_group_name_H-M   'P 1'
#
loop_
_entity.id
_entity.type
_entity.pdbx_description
1 polymer ?
#
loop_
_entity_poly.entity_id
_entity_poly.type
_entity_poly.pdbx_seq_one_letter_code
_entity_poly.pdbx_strand_id
1 'polypeptide(L)' 'MDIAPGKAVEKIAAKLEKDGLLKQPAWAVYKTGPARERVATEPGFWFKRAAGILRNFAANEGKPIGVQRLR' A
#
# COMPACT_ATOMS: atom_id res chain seq x y z
N MET A 1 -6.73 0.17 17.65
CA MET A 1 -7.46 0.97 16.64
C MET A 1 -8.68 0.17 16.21
N ASP A 2 -9.88 0.59 16.62
CA ASP A 2 -11.14 -0.09 16.31
C ASP A 2 -11.65 0.32 14.91
N ILE A 3 -10.88 -0.03 13.87
CA ILE A 3 -11.25 0.20 12.47
C ILE A 3 -10.95 -1.09 11.71
N ALA A 4 -11.94 -1.58 10.95
CA ALA A 4 -11.77 -2.73 10.10
C ALA A 4 -10.56 -2.51 9.14
N PRO A 5 -9.67 -3.51 8.97
CA PRO A 5 -8.41 -3.33 8.27
C PRO A 5 -8.57 -2.81 6.84
N GLY A 6 -9.60 -3.25 6.11
CA GLY A 6 -9.91 -2.73 4.77
C GLY A 6 -10.23 -1.24 4.77
N LYS A 7 -11.13 -0.80 5.67
CA LYS A 7 -11.50 0.63 5.80
C LYS A 7 -10.31 1.50 6.20
N ALA A 8 -9.39 0.97 7.01
CA ALA A 8 -8.17 1.69 7.37
C ALA A 8 -7.29 1.94 6.14
N VAL A 9 -7.09 0.92 5.30
CA VAL A 9 -6.30 1.03 4.06
C VAL A 9 -6.92 2.05 3.11
N GLU A 10 -8.24 2.03 2.91
CA GLU A 10 -8.94 2.98 2.04
C GLU A 10 -8.77 4.43 2.50
N LYS A 11 -8.96 4.70 3.79
CA LYS A 11 -8.80 6.06 4.36
C LYS A 11 -7.36 6.56 4.23
N ILE A 12 -6.37 5.70 4.51
CA ILE A 12 -4.96 6.07 4.39
C ILE A 12 -4.59 6.30 2.93
N ALA A 13 -5.06 5.46 2.00
CA ALA A 13 -4.82 5.62 0.56
C ALA A 13 -5.37 6.96 0.04
N ALA A 14 -6.62 7.29 0.38
CA ALA A 14 -7.23 8.56 0.00
C ALA A 14 -6.48 9.77 0.58
N LYS A 15 -5.91 9.64 1.79
CA LYS A 15 -5.08 10.68 2.39
C LYS A 15 -3.74 10.82 1.66
N LEU A 16 -3.06 9.71 1.35
CA LEU A 16 -1.80 9.70 0.61
C LEU A 16 -1.93 10.32 -0.78
N GLU A 17 -3.05 10.08 -1.44
CA GLU A 17 -3.37 10.66 -2.74
C GLU A 17 -3.58 12.19 -2.64
N LYS A 18 -4.34 12.64 -1.63
CA LYS A 18 -4.59 14.08 -1.38
C LYS A 18 -3.34 14.85 -0.97
N ASP A 19 -2.51 14.26 -0.10
CA ASP A 19 -1.31 14.92 0.42
C ASP A 19 -0.23 15.07 -0.65
N GLY A 20 -0.30 14.32 -1.77
CA GLY A 20 0.61 14.44 -2.91
C GLY A 20 2.06 14.03 -2.63
N LEU A 21 2.35 13.53 -1.42
CA LEU A 21 3.68 13.11 -0.96
C LEU A 21 4.19 11.89 -1.71
N LEU A 22 3.29 11.02 -2.15
CA LEU A 22 3.61 9.80 -2.87
C LEU A 22 3.17 9.97 -4.33
N LYS A 23 4.12 9.97 -5.27
CA LYS A 23 3.79 9.91 -6.70
C LYS A 23 3.88 8.47 -7.19
N GLN A 24 2.91 8.06 -8.00
CA GLN A 24 2.99 6.77 -8.67
C GLN A 24 4.19 6.78 -9.62
N PRO A 25 5.15 5.85 -9.48
CA PRO A 25 6.29 5.79 -10.38
C PRO A 25 5.85 5.22 -11.74
N ALA A 26 6.58 5.57 -12.81
CA ALA A 26 6.25 5.15 -14.17
C ALA A 26 6.17 3.63 -14.32
N TRP A 27 7.01 2.87 -13.61
CA TRP A 27 7.02 1.41 -13.66
C TRP A 27 5.85 0.74 -12.91
N ALA A 28 5.06 1.48 -12.14
CA ALA A 28 3.94 0.91 -11.40
C ALA A 28 2.87 0.28 -12.31
N VAL A 29 2.87 0.63 -13.61
CA VAL A 29 1.98 0.03 -14.62
C VAL A 29 2.31 -1.42 -14.95
N TYR A 30 3.47 -1.95 -14.52
CA TYR A 30 3.87 -3.34 -14.75
C TYR A 30 3.40 -4.28 -13.64
N LYS A 31 3.56 -5.60 -13.87
CA LYS A 31 3.17 -6.64 -12.91
C LYS A 31 3.87 -6.44 -11.56
N THR A 32 3.14 -6.72 -10.48
CA THR A 32 3.57 -6.38 -9.12
C THR A 32 4.47 -7.44 -8.47
N GLY A 33 4.67 -8.58 -9.13
CA GLY A 33 5.51 -9.68 -8.64
C GLY A 33 5.65 -10.78 -9.70
N PRO A 34 6.60 -11.72 -9.53
CA PRO A 34 6.87 -12.78 -10.50
C PRO A 34 5.68 -13.72 -10.69
N ALA A 35 4.92 -13.99 -9.63
CA ALA A 35 3.74 -14.85 -9.63
C ALA A 35 2.47 -14.17 -10.20
N ARG A 36 2.53 -12.89 -10.60
CA ARG A 36 1.38 -12.17 -11.17
C ARG A 36 1.49 -12.14 -12.69
N GLU A 37 0.49 -12.68 -13.37
CA GLU A 37 0.40 -12.63 -14.85
C GLU A 37 -0.18 -11.30 -15.35
N ARG A 38 -1.01 -10.64 -14.55
CA ARG A 38 -1.69 -9.39 -14.91
C ARG A 38 -1.23 -8.23 -14.03
N VAL A 39 -1.29 -7.03 -14.61
CA VAL A 39 -1.06 -5.76 -13.92
C VAL A 39 -2.20 -5.45 -12.96
N ALA A 40 -1.95 -4.60 -11.96
CA ALA A 40 -3.01 -4.16 -11.06
C ALA A 40 -3.96 -3.22 -11.82
N THR A 41 -5.23 -3.60 -11.94
CA THR A 41 -6.27 -2.82 -12.62
C THR A 41 -7.07 -1.93 -11.67
N GLU A 42 -6.87 -2.09 -10.36
CA GLU A 42 -7.60 -1.32 -9.37
C GLU A 42 -7.17 0.16 -9.38
N PRO A 43 -8.12 1.11 -9.44
CA PRO A 43 -7.80 2.52 -9.33
C PRO A 43 -7.10 2.84 -8.01
N GLY A 44 -6.02 3.63 -8.07
CA GLY A 44 -5.25 4.00 -6.88
C GLY A 44 -4.55 2.83 -6.19
N PHE A 45 -4.34 1.69 -6.87
CA PHE A 45 -3.70 0.51 -6.25
C PHE A 45 -2.34 0.85 -5.61
N TRP A 46 -1.61 1.83 -6.17
CA TRP A 46 -0.31 2.26 -5.66
C TRP A 46 -0.42 2.82 -4.23
N PHE A 47 -1.40 3.70 -4.01
CA PHE A 47 -1.70 4.29 -2.71
C PHE A 47 -2.22 3.25 -1.73
N LYS A 48 -3.07 2.31 -2.19
CA LYS A 48 -3.54 1.18 -1.37
C LYS A 48 -2.39 0.26 -0.95
N ARG A 49 -1.39 0.02 -1.82
CA ARG A 49 -0.19 -0.74 -1.47
C ARG A 49 0.61 -0.04 -0.37
N ALA A 50 0.86 1.26 -0.51
CA ALA A 50 1.56 2.05 0.51
C ALA A 50 0.78 2.09 1.84
N ALA A 51 -0.54 2.27 1.78
CA ALA A 51 -1.42 2.24 2.95
C ALA A 51 -1.38 0.88 3.68
N GLY A 52 -1.32 -0.23 2.94
CA GLY A 52 -1.15 -1.57 3.50
C GLY A 52 0.17 -1.74 4.28
N ILE A 53 1.27 -1.20 3.75
CA ILE A 53 2.58 -1.20 4.42
C ILE A 53 2.51 -0.38 5.72
N LEU A 54 1.95 0.83 5.67
CA LEU A 54 1.79 1.69 6.86
C LEU A 54 0.90 1.03 7.93
N ARG A 55 -0.18 0.37 7.50
CA ARG A 55 -1.03 -0.40 8.42
C ARG A 55 -0.26 -1.55 9.05
N ASN A 56 0.54 -2.28 8.29
CA ASN A 56 1.36 -3.38 8.80
C ASN A 56 2.39 -2.86 9.83
N PHE A 57 3.05 -1.74 9.52
CA PHE A 57 3.95 -1.05 10.45
C PHE A 57 3.25 -0.65 11.75
N ALA A 58 2.08 0.00 11.66
CA ALA A 58 1.30 0.37 12.84
C ALA A 58 0.80 -0.84 13.64
N ALA A 59 0.43 -1.94 12.98
CA ALA A 59 0.02 -3.19 13.64
C ALA A 59 1.17 -3.88 14.39
N ASN A 60 2.42 -3.65 13.98
CA ASN A 60 3.62 -4.12 14.69
C ASN A 60 4.17 -3.07 15.68
N GLU A 61 3.30 -2.22 16.23
CA GLU A 61 3.66 -1.20 17.24
C GLU A 61 4.70 -0.18 16.74
N GLY A 62 4.82 0.00 15.42
CA GLY A 62 5.85 0.86 14.83
C GLY A 62 7.28 0.30 14.91
N LYS A 63 7.42 -1.01 15.13
CA LYS A 63 8.72 -1.68 15.09
C LYS A 63 9.22 -1.77 13.64
N PRO A 64 10.54 -1.69 13.39
CA PRO A 64 11.11 -1.86 12.06
C PRO A 64 10.71 -3.21 11.44
N ILE A 65 10.27 -3.18 10.17
CA ILE A 65 9.91 -4.37 9.39
C ILE A 65 10.88 -4.51 8.23
N GLY A 66 11.57 -5.64 8.14
CA GLY A 66 12.45 -5.93 7.02
C GLY A 66 11.69 -6.09 5.71
N VAL A 67 12.23 -5.56 4.62
CA VAL A 67 11.61 -5.59 3.28
C VAL A 67 11.28 -7.02 2.81
N GLN A 68 12.03 -8.03 3.25
CA GLN A 68 11.76 -9.43 2.91
C GLN A 68 10.44 -9.93 3.51
N ARG A 69 10.00 -9.38 4.64
CA ARG A 69 8.71 -9.70 5.29
C ARG A 69 7.52 -8.98 4.64
N LEU A 70 7.77 -8.07 3.71
CA LEU A 70 6.76 -7.31 2.96
C LEU A 70 6.54 -7.86 1.54
N ARG A 71 7.22 -8.95 1.16
CA ARG A 71 7.09 -9.60 -0.15
C ARG A 71 5.88 -10.53 -0.22
#